data_AF-A0A396AHL8-F1
#
_entry.id   AF-A0A396AHL8-F1
#
_cell.length_a   1.000
_cell.length_b   1.000
_cell.length_c   1.000
_cell.angle_alpha   90.00
_cell.angle_beta   90.00
_cell.angle_gamma   90.00
#
_symmetry.space_group_name_H-M   'P 1'
#
loop_
_entity.id
_entity.type
_entity.pdbx_description
1 polymer ?
#
loop_
_entity_poly.entity_id
_entity_poly.type
_entity_poly.pdbx_seq_one_letter_code
_entity_poly.pdbx_strand_id
1 'polypeptide(L)' 'MAEMKIVRNEKGVFFEFKDADMMDCAVMCGALQQTIGLEAYKRGMSMDDVRDNMLELHLKAMEQLKEQADREESGNGS' A
#
# COMPACT_ATOMS: atom_id res chain seq x y z
N MET A 1 -7.46 -17.82 8.98
CA MET A 1 -8.01 -16.46 9.13
C MET A 1 -6.98 -15.55 8.50
N ALA A 2 -7.39 -14.73 7.53
CA ALA A 2 -6.49 -13.79 6.89
C ALA A 2 -5.89 -12.83 7.93
N GLU A 3 -4.59 -12.61 7.86
CA GLU A 3 -3.85 -11.77 8.80
C GLU A 3 -2.88 -10.85 8.06
N MET A 4 -2.83 -9.58 8.47
CA MET A 4 -1.79 -8.62 8.07
C MET A 4 -1.01 -8.18 9.31
N LYS A 5 0.32 -8.32 9.27
CA LYS A 5 1.24 -7.86 10.31
C LYS A 5 2.08 -6.72 9.81
N ILE A 6 2.24 -5.70 10.65
CA ILE A 6 3.26 -4.66 10.45
C ILE A 6 4.53 -5.14 11.14
N VAL A 7 5.57 -5.39 10.36
CA VAL A 7 6.85 -5.89 10.86
C VAL A 7 7.91 -4.81 10.68
N ARG A 8 8.58 -4.44 11.76
CA ARG A 8 9.74 -3.53 11.72
C ARG A 8 11.01 -4.35 11.93
N ASN A 9 11.97 -4.20 11.03
CA ASN A 9 13.32 -4.76 11.15
C ASN A 9 14.37 -3.73 10.70
N GLU A 10 15.64 -4.16 10.63
CA GLU A 10 16.78 -3.33 10.23
C GLU A 10 16.67 -2.75 8.81
N LYS A 11 15.87 -3.37 7.93
CA LYS A 11 15.63 -2.93 6.55
C LYS A 11 14.44 -1.96 6.42
N GLY A 12 13.61 -1.80 7.45
CA GLY A 12 12.46 -0.90 7.43
C GLY A 12 11.19 -1.47 8.04
N VAL A 13 10.04 -0.96 7.56
CA VAL A 13 8.70 -1.39 7.96
C VAL A 13 8.05 -2.09 6.79
N PHE A 14 7.51 -3.29 7.03
CA PHE A 14 6.94 -4.17 6.02
C PHE A 14 5.55 -4.63 6.44
N PHE A 15 4.76 -5.04 5.45
CA PHE A 15 3.51 -5.76 5.67
C PHE A 15 3.72 -7.23 5.31
N GLU A 16 3.44 -8.12 6.26
CA GLU A 16 3.39 -9.55 6.02
C GLU A 16 1.93 -10.01 6.02
N PHE A 17 1.55 -10.78 5.00
CA PHE A 17 0.21 -11.33 4.84
C PHE A 17 0.25 -12.84 5.03
N LYS A 18 -0.71 -13.38 5.78
CA LYS A 18 -0.86 -14.83 5.99
C LYS A 18 -2.31 -15.22 5.71
N ASP A 19 -2.50 -16.32 4.98
CA ASP A 19 -3.80 -16.89 4.63
C ASP A 19 -4.79 -15.86 4.05
N ALA A 20 -4.28 -14.90 3.28
CA ALA A 20 -5.03 -13.77 2.71
C ALA A 20 -5.02 -13.86 1.18
N ASP A 21 -6.20 -13.80 0.56
CA ASP A 21 -6.30 -13.67 -0.88
C ASP A 21 -6.19 -12.19 -1.33
N MET A 22 -6.32 -11.93 -2.63
CA MET A 22 -6.21 -10.57 -3.15
C MET A 22 -7.32 -9.64 -2.63
N MET A 23 -8.53 -10.17 -2.40
CA MET A 23 -9.64 -9.40 -1.87
C MET A 23 -9.40 -9.05 -0.40
N ASP A 24 -8.92 -10.00 0.40
CA ASP A 24 -8.50 -9.77 1.79
C ASP A 24 -7.43 -8.68 1.84
N CYS A 25 -6.40 -8.77 1.00
CA CYS A 25 -5.33 -7.77 0.91
C CYS A 25 -5.88 -6.38 0.56
N ALA A 26 -6.81 -6.29 -0.40
CA ALA A 26 -7.42 -5.03 -0.82
C ALA A 26 -8.27 -4.40 0.28
N VAL A 27 -9.05 -5.20 1.01
CA VAL A 27 -9.86 -4.73 2.15
C VAL A 27 -8.96 -4.20 3.27
N MET A 28 -7.88 -4.93 3.60
CA MET A 28 -6.93 -4.50 4.63
C MET A 28 -6.19 -3.22 4.21
N CYS A 29 -5.80 -3.09 2.94
CA CYS A 29 -5.24 -1.87 2.38
C CYS A 29 -6.20 -0.68 2.54
N GLY A 30 -7.47 -0.86 2.18
CA GLY A 30 -8.51 0.17 2.33
C GLY A 30 -8.73 0.60 3.79
N ALA A 31 -8.68 -0.34 4.74
CA ALA A 31 -8.79 -0.02 6.17
C ALA A 31 -7.59 0.81 6.67
N LEU A 32 -6.38 0.49 6.20
CA LEU A 32 -5.18 1.27 6.51
C LEU A 32 -5.26 2.68 5.90
N GLN A 33 -5.66 2.80 4.63
CA GLN A 33 -5.83 4.09 3.95
C GLN A 33 -6.84 4.98 4.67
N GLN A 34 -7.98 4.43 5.11
CA GLN A 34 -8.96 5.15 5.92
C GLN A 34 -8.39 5.65 7.24
N THR A 35 -7.59 4.83 7.93
CA THR A 35 -6.96 5.19 9.20
C THR A 35 -5.97 6.35 9.02
N ILE A 36 -5.11 6.28 7.99
CA ILE A 36 -4.15 7.34 7.66
C ILE A 36 -4.88 8.61 7.25
N GLY A 37 -5.91 8.50 6.39
CA GLY A 37 -6.70 9.63 5.94
C GLY A 37 -7.39 10.36 7.10
N LEU A 38 -7.94 9.62 8.07
CA LEU A 38 -8.53 10.21 9.27
C LEU A 38 -7.50 10.98 10.11
N GLU A 39 -6.28 10.46 10.25
CA GLU A 39 -5.21 11.15 10.98
C GLU A 39 -4.78 12.43 10.26
N ALA A 40 -4.65 12.41 8.94
CA ALA A 40 -4.33 13.60 8.14
C ALA A 40 -5.43 14.67 8.25
N TYR A 41 -6.70 14.26 8.17
CA TYR A 41 -7.85 15.14 8.38
C TYR A 41 -7.84 15.79 9.78
N LYS A 42 -7.59 15.00 10.84
CA LYS A 42 -7.47 15.51 12.22
C LYS A 42 -6.36 16.55 12.39
N ARG A 43 -5.32 16.49 11.55
CA ARG A 43 -4.20 17.45 11.52
C ARG A 43 -4.50 18.70 10.70
N GLY A 44 -5.70 18.85 10.16
CA GLY A 44 -6.19 20.06 9.51
C GLY A 44 -6.20 20.03 7.98
N MET A 45 -5.91 18.88 7.34
CA MET A 45 -6.11 18.74 5.89
C MET A 45 -7.59 18.63 5.55
N SER A 46 -8.01 19.19 4.41
CA SER A 46 -9.38 18.98 3.92
C SER A 46 -9.57 17.53 3.45
N MET A 47 -10.81 17.03 3.48
CA MET A 47 -11.07 15.66 3.04
C MET A 47 -10.82 15.48 1.53
N ASP A 48 -11.04 16.52 0.72
CA ASP A 48 -10.71 16.50 -0.70
C ASP A 48 -9.20 16.40 -0.91
N ASP A 49 -8.39 17.20 -0.21
CA ASP A 49 -6.93 17.11 -0.28
C ASP A 49 -6.43 15.74 0.20
N VAL A 50 -7.02 15.19 1.26
CA VAL A 50 -6.66 13.85 1.77
C VAL A 50 -6.92 12.79 0.70
N ARG A 51 -8.10 12.82 0.07
CA ARG A 51 -8.47 11.86 -0.98
C ARG A 51 -7.52 11.95 -2.17
N ASP A 52 -7.25 13.17 -2.64
CA ASP A 52 -6.46 13.41 -3.83
C ASP A 52 -5.00 12.98 -3.60
N ASN A 53 -4.41 13.34 -2.44
CA ASN A 53 -3.06 12.92 -2.06
C ASN A 53 -2.95 11.40 -1.89
N MET A 54 -3.94 10.75 -1.26
CA MET A 54 -3.92 9.29 -1.07
C MET A 54 -4.04 8.53 -2.40
N LEU A 55 -4.85 9.05 -3.33
CA LEU A 55 -4.98 8.48 -4.68
C LEU A 55 -3.68 8.64 -5.48
N GLU A 56 -3.07 9.83 -5.44
CA GLU A 56 -1.79 10.09 -6.15
C GLU A 56 -0.69 9.14 -5.65
N LEU A 57 -0.53 9.01 -4.33
CA LEU A 57 0.45 8.11 -3.74
C LEU A 57 0.18 6.65 -4.10
N HIS A 58 -1.09 6.24 -4.12
CA HIS A 58 -1.47 4.88 -4.52
C HIS A 58 -1.10 4.59 -5.98
N LEU A 59 -1.45 5.51 -6.90
CA LEU A 59 -1.13 5.35 -8.32
C LEU A 59 0.38 5.29 -8.56
N LYS A 60 1.14 6.17 -7.89
CA LYS A 60 2.60 6.16 -7.97
C LYS A 60 3.23 4.86 -7.46
N ALA A 61 2.72 4.31 -6.36
CA ALA A 61 3.18 3.03 -5.85
C ALA A 61 2.88 1.87 -6.83
N MET A 62 1.72 1.88 -7.48
CA MET A 62 1.36 0.88 -8.49
C MET A 62 2.20 1.00 -9.77
N GLU A 63 2.53 2.22 -10.18
CA GLU A 63 3.45 2.46 -11.30
C GLU A 63 4.84 1.89 -11.00
N GLN A 64 5.38 2.15 -9.81
CA GLN A 64 6.67 1.59 -9.38
C GLN A 64 6.65 0.05 -9.31
N LEU A 65 5.56 -0.54 -8.81
CA LEU A 65 5.39 -1.99 -8.79
C LEU A 65 5.40 -2.57 -10.20
N LYS A 66 4.70 -1.92 -11.13
CA LYS A 66 4.68 -2.34 -12.54
C LYS A 66 6.07 -2.27 -13.16
N GLU A 67 6.79 -1.16 -12.98
CA GLU A 67 8.15 -1.03 -13.49
C GLU A 67 9.09 -2.10 -12.93
N GLN A 68 8.95 -2.46 -11.66
CA GLN A 68 9.73 -3.53 -11.04
C GLN A 68 9.41 -4.88 -11.68
N ALA A 69 8.12 -5.21 -11.83
CA ALA A 69 7.67 -6.46 -12.46
C ALA A 69 8.20 -6.57 -13.91
N ASP A 70 8.07 -5.50 -14.70
CA ASP A 70 8.54 -5.46 -16.10
C ASP A 70 10.07 -5.70 -16.19
N ARG A 71 10.86 -5.19 -15.24
CA ARG A 71 12.31 -5.42 -15.17
C ARG A 71 12.66 -6.86 -14.81
N GLU A 72 11.94 -7.46 -13.86
CA GLU A 72 12.14 -8.85 -13.45
C GLU A 72 11.79 -9.83 -14.58
N GLU A 73 10.72 -9.56 -15.34
CA GLU A 73 10.34 -10.34 -16.53
C GLU A 73 11.37 -10.22 -17.66
N SER A 74 11.90 -9.02 -17.89
CA SER A 74 12.91 -8.77 -18.94
C SER A 74 14.29 -9.34 -18.61
N GLY A 75 14.64 -9.44 -17.32
CA GLY A 75 15.93 -9.98 -16.84
C GLY A 75 16.01 -11.51 -16.78
N ASN A 76 14.87 -12.21 -16.73
CA ASN A 76 14.81 -13.68 -16.71
C ASN A 76 14.84 -14.33 -18.11
N GLY A 77 14.98 -13.55 -19.18
CA GLY A 77 15.02 -14.00 -20.57
C GLY A 77 16.41 -14.04 -21.23
N SER A 78 17.51 -13.91 -20.47
CA SER A 78 18.90 -13.95 -20.97
C SER A 78 19.66 -15.20 -20.51
#